data_AF-A0A3P9BDR3-F1
#
_entry.id   AF-A0A3P9BDR3-F1
#
_cell.length_a   1.000
_cell.length_b   1.000
_cell.length_c   1.000
_cell.angle_alpha   90.00
_cell.angle_beta   90.00
_cell.angle_gamma   90.00
#
_symmetry.space_group_name_H-M   'P 1'
#
loop_
_entity.id
_entity.type
_entity.pdbx_description
1 polymer ?
#
loop_
_entity_poly.entity_id
_entity_poly.type
_entity_poly.pdbx_seq_one_letter_code
_entity_poly.pdbx_strand_id
1 'polypeptide(L)'
;MSRIAAILRRGFGVVREHVGTDHLGNKYYLIPEQKTWTGRIVRAKRIVEAANAKEYEYMEGSIPMEWDAWIRGRRKEPPSIEELLKNESNREQIKTKAKEVEEKDRALLAKEYKEGLVATPARTVAKGHAAANSFDKQEFNEEPTSTANTFQPGSWMPTSKKD
;
A
#
# COMPACT_ATOMS: atom_id res chain seq x y z
N MET A 1 7.45 -21.22 31.59
CA MET A 1 6.78 -19.97 32.00
C MET A 1 7.62 -19.29 33.07
N SER A 2 8.34 -18.21 32.72
CA SER A 2 9.34 -17.58 33.60
C SER A 2 8.70 -16.94 34.85
N ARG A 3 9.20 -17.29 36.05
CA ARG A 3 8.70 -16.76 37.34
C ARG A 3 8.93 -15.25 37.50
N ILE A 4 9.95 -14.72 36.85
CA ILE A 4 10.32 -13.29 36.90
C ILE A 4 9.24 -12.43 36.22
N ALA A 5 8.74 -12.87 35.07
CA ALA A 5 7.66 -12.19 34.36
C ALA A 5 6.37 -12.16 35.19
N ALA A 6 6.08 -13.18 36.00
CA ALA A 6 4.91 -13.21 36.86
C ALA A 6 4.96 -12.15 37.99
N ILE A 7 6.15 -11.91 38.55
CA ILE A 7 6.35 -10.89 39.59
C ILE A 7 6.23 -9.48 38.99
N LEU A 8 6.82 -9.26 37.81
CA LEU A 8 6.71 -8.00 37.08
C LEU A 8 5.25 -7.68 36.69
N ARG A 9 4.48 -8.68 36.25
CA ARG A 9 3.03 -8.54 35.95
C ARG A 9 2.21 -8.08 37.17
N ARG A 10 2.64 -8.44 38.38
CA ARG A 10 1.93 -8.11 39.62
C ARG A 10 2.31 -6.73 40.18
N GLY A 11 3.53 -6.25 39.92
CA GLY A 11 4.05 -4.99 40.46
C GLY A 11 4.05 -3.80 39.50
N PHE A 12 4.33 -4.00 38.21
CA PHE A 12 4.64 -2.91 37.26
C PHE A 12 3.62 -2.73 36.13
N GLY A 13 2.49 -3.45 36.17
CA GLY A 13 1.47 -3.37 35.13
C GLY A 13 1.77 -4.29 33.92
N VAL A 14 1.22 -3.92 32.76
CA VAL A 14 1.15 -4.76 31.55
C VAL A 14 2.56 -5.12 31.04
N VAL A 15 2.98 -6.37 31.23
CA VAL A 15 4.26 -6.86 30.71
C VAL A 15 4.15 -7.13 29.21
N ARG A 16 5.16 -6.69 28.47
CA ARG A 16 5.34 -6.91 27.02
C ARG A 16 6.47 -7.93 26.82
N GLU A 17 6.26 -8.92 25.98
CA GLU A 17 7.27 -9.90 25.59
C GLU A 17 7.82 -9.53 24.21
N HIS A 18 9.15 -9.34 24.10
CA HIS A 18 9.79 -9.06 22.82
C HIS A 18 9.83 -10.32 21.97
N VAL A 19 9.27 -10.25 20.76
CA VAL A 19 9.12 -11.40 19.87
C VAL A 19 10.19 -11.39 18.78
N GLY A 20 10.48 -10.23 18.21
CA GLY A 20 11.46 -10.13 17.15
C GLY A 20 11.60 -8.72 16.59
N THR A 21 12.59 -8.58 15.71
CA THR A 21 12.91 -7.35 15.01
C THR A 21 12.90 -7.58 13.53
N ASP A 22 12.45 -6.59 12.78
CA ASP A 22 12.40 -6.62 11.33
C ASP A 22 13.66 -6.02 10.68
N HIS A 23 13.84 -6.26 9.37
CA HIS A 23 14.91 -5.68 8.55
C HIS A 23 14.89 -4.14 8.53
N LEU A 24 13.72 -3.51 8.74
CA LEU A 24 13.57 -2.06 8.89
C LEU A 24 13.90 -1.55 10.31
N GLY A 25 14.23 -2.44 11.25
CA GLY A 25 14.53 -2.09 12.65
C GLY A 25 13.29 -1.94 13.54
N ASN A 26 12.09 -2.22 13.02
CA ASN A 26 10.86 -2.23 13.82
C ASN A 26 10.91 -3.37 14.84
N LYS A 27 10.43 -3.11 16.06
CA LYS A 27 10.41 -4.09 17.16
C LYS A 27 8.99 -4.55 17.44
N TYR A 28 8.81 -5.85 17.59
CA TYR A 28 7.49 -6.46 17.76
C TYR A 28 7.37 -7.09 19.13
N TYR A 29 6.23 -6.82 19.78
CA TYR A 29 5.95 -7.33 21.12
C TYR A 29 4.58 -7.99 21.20
N LEU A 30 4.53 -9.03 22.01
CA LEU A 30 3.31 -9.72 22.42
C LEU A 30 2.98 -9.32 23.85
N ILE A 31 1.78 -8.80 24.05
CA ILE A 31 1.19 -8.61 25.37
C ILE A 31 0.35 -9.86 25.64
N PRO A 32 0.76 -10.75 26.56
CA PRO A 32 -0.05 -11.89 26.95
C PRO A 32 -1.28 -11.44 27.74
N GLU A 33 -2.31 -12.30 27.77
CA GLU A 33 -3.48 -12.07 28.60
C GLU A 33 -3.06 -12.02 30.08
N GLN A 34 -3.43 -10.94 30.76
CA GLN A 34 -3.08 -10.73 32.16
C GLN A 34 -4.16 -9.97 32.90
N LYS A 35 -4.30 -10.26 34.19
CA LYS A 35 -5.17 -9.51 35.10
C LYS A 35 -4.38 -8.38 35.72
N THR A 36 -4.85 -7.14 35.57
CA THR A 36 -4.27 -6.01 36.29
C THR A 36 -4.56 -6.13 37.78
N TRP A 37 -3.81 -5.39 38.59
CA TRP A 37 -4.07 -5.27 40.03
C TRP A 37 -5.51 -4.80 40.32
N THR A 38 -6.06 -3.96 39.46
CA THR A 38 -7.46 -3.48 39.49
C THR A 38 -8.51 -4.50 39.03
N GLY A 39 -8.13 -5.75 38.77
CA GLY A 39 -9.04 -6.83 38.38
C GLY A 39 -9.52 -6.77 36.91
N ARG A 40 -9.05 -5.81 36.11
CA ARG A 40 -9.39 -5.76 34.68
C ARG A 40 -8.58 -6.81 33.92
N ILE A 41 -9.25 -7.56 33.05
CA ILE A 41 -8.61 -8.54 32.17
C ILE A 41 -8.12 -7.81 30.93
N VAL A 42 -6.80 -7.75 30.75
CA VAL A 42 -6.18 -7.25 29.52
C VAL A 42 -6.08 -8.42 28.56
N ARG A 43 -6.79 -8.32 27.43
CA ARG A 43 -6.72 -9.31 26.35
C ARG A 43 -5.34 -9.33 25.72
N ALA A 44 -4.95 -10.48 25.18
CA ALA A 44 -3.71 -10.57 24.44
C ALA A 44 -3.72 -9.60 23.25
N LYS A 45 -2.67 -8.80 23.11
CA LYS A 45 -2.53 -7.83 22.01
C LYS A 45 -1.13 -7.91 21.43
N ARG A 46 -1.02 -7.69 20.13
CA ARG A 46 0.24 -7.59 19.41
C ARG A 46 0.49 -6.11 19.12
N ILE A 47 1.71 -5.64 19.37
CA ILE A 47 2.08 -4.24 19.18
C ILE A 47 3.41 -4.15 18.42
N VAL A 48 3.58 -3.04 17.72
CA VAL A 48 4.82 -2.67 17.04
C VAL A 48 5.33 -1.37 17.64
N GLU A 49 6.62 -1.33 17.89
CA GLU A 49 7.36 -0.10 18.15
C GLU A 49 8.14 0.20 16.88
N ALA A 50 7.75 1.28 16.19
CA ALA A 50 8.41 1.70 14.97
C ALA A 50 9.86 2.11 15.26
N ALA A 51 10.77 1.82 14.33
CA ALA A 51 12.15 2.29 14.42
C ALA A 51 12.23 3.82 14.34
N ASN A 52 11.32 4.44 13.58
CA ASN A 52 11.23 5.88 13.44
C ASN A 52 10.66 6.48 14.73
N ALA A 53 11.39 7.43 15.31
CA ALA A 53 11.00 8.10 16.56
C ALA A 53 9.73 8.96 16.41
N LYS A 54 9.34 9.30 15.18
CA LYS A 54 8.26 10.23 14.89
C LYS A 54 7.10 9.52 14.20
N GLU A 55 5.95 9.50 14.86
CA GLU A 55 4.74 8.80 14.39
C GLU A 55 4.21 9.36 13.05
N TYR A 56 4.42 10.65 12.78
CA TYR A 56 3.95 11.29 11.56
C TYR A 56 4.74 10.89 10.30
N GLU A 57 5.91 10.25 10.46
CA GLU A 57 6.72 9.73 9.35
C GLU A 57 6.30 8.30 8.97
N TYR A 58 5.19 7.81 9.51
CA TYR A 58 4.61 6.53 9.10
C TYR A 58 4.15 6.59 7.65
N MET A 59 4.79 5.78 6.81
CA MET A 59 4.36 5.54 5.43
C MET A 59 3.69 4.18 5.33
N GLU A 60 2.67 4.08 4.47
CA GLU A 60 2.05 2.81 4.12
C GLU A 60 3.11 1.90 3.47
N GLY A 61 3.40 0.75 4.10
CA GLY A 61 4.49 -0.15 3.71
C GLY A 61 5.75 -0.07 4.60
N SER A 62 5.75 0.76 5.64
CA SER A 62 6.82 0.77 6.67
C SER A 62 6.85 -0.48 7.56
N ILE A 63 5.81 -1.32 7.49
CA ILE A 63 5.72 -2.61 8.16
C ILE A 63 5.66 -3.69 7.08
N PRO A 64 6.51 -4.73 7.13
CA PRO A 64 6.42 -5.85 6.19
C PRO A 64 5.10 -6.58 6.31
N MET A 65 4.67 -7.18 5.21
CA MET A 65 3.36 -7.81 5.09
C MET A 65 3.17 -8.98 6.06
N GLU A 66 4.24 -9.71 6.34
CA GLU A 66 4.29 -10.89 7.19
C GLU A 66 4.06 -10.50 8.66
N TRP A 67 4.75 -9.44 9.09
CA TRP A 67 4.58 -8.86 10.41
C TRP A 67 3.20 -8.21 10.58
N ASP A 68 2.71 -7.53 9.55
CA ASP A 68 1.36 -6.98 9.53
C ASP A 68 0.29 -8.08 9.65
N ALA A 69 0.44 -9.20 8.92
CA ALA A 69 -0.44 -10.35 9.04
C ALA A 69 -0.40 -10.97 10.44
N TRP A 70 0.76 -10.99 11.09
CA TRP A 70 0.88 -11.41 12.48
C TRP A 70 0.19 -10.42 13.43
N ILE A 71 0.43 -9.11 13.35
CA ILE A 71 -0.23 -8.13 14.22
C ILE A 71 -1.75 -8.20 14.11
N ARG A 72 -2.28 -8.36 12.89
CA ARG A 72 -3.71 -8.46 12.61
C ARG A 72 -4.35 -9.78 13.07
N GLY A 73 -3.58 -10.74 13.56
CA GLY A 73 -4.13 -12.02 14.02
C GLY A 73 -4.31 -13.08 12.93
N ARG A 74 -3.94 -12.78 11.67
CA ARG A 74 -4.06 -13.76 10.57
C ARG A 74 -3.08 -14.92 10.73
N ARG A 75 -1.88 -14.65 11.25
CA ARG A 75 -0.87 -15.66 11.60
C ARG A 75 -0.80 -15.84 13.11
N LYS A 76 -0.61 -17.08 13.59
CA LYS A 76 -0.41 -17.36 15.03
C LYS A 76 1.04 -17.14 15.45
N GLU A 77 1.97 -17.63 14.63
CA GLU A 77 3.41 -17.56 14.85
C GLU A 77 4.01 -16.33 14.18
N PRO A 78 5.04 -15.71 14.79
CA PRO A 78 5.75 -14.59 14.17
C PRO A 78 6.54 -15.07 12.95
N PRO A 79 6.76 -14.18 11.96
CA PRO A 79 7.57 -14.53 10.80
C PRO A 79 9.04 -14.73 11.17
N SER A 80 9.73 -15.58 10.41
CA SER A 80 11.18 -15.77 10.51
C SER A 80 11.92 -14.75 9.65
N ILE A 81 13.13 -14.36 10.07
CA ILE A 81 14.00 -13.44 9.32
C ILE A 81 14.34 -13.99 7.94
N GLU A 82 14.54 -15.31 7.83
CA GLU A 82 14.82 -15.98 6.55
C GLU A 82 13.61 -15.93 5.60
N GLU A 83 12.39 -16.02 6.14
CA GLU A 83 11.17 -15.91 5.36
C GLU A 83 11.03 -14.50 4.76
N LEU A 84 11.31 -13.48 5.57
CA LEU A 84 11.29 -12.07 5.14
C LEU A 84 12.26 -11.84 3.98
N LEU A 85 13.52 -12.23 4.14
CA LEU A 85 14.55 -12.06 3.12
C LEU A 85 14.17 -12.78 1.80
N LYS A 86 13.64 -14.00 1.91
CA LYS A 86 13.18 -14.75 0.75
C LYS A 86 12.04 -14.03 0.03
N ASN A 87 11.08 -13.48 0.77
CA ASN A 87 9.95 -12.77 0.18
C ASN A 87 10.36 -11.45 -0.49
N GLU A 88 11.32 -10.72 0.07
CA GLU A 88 11.93 -9.55 -0.57
C GLU A 88 12.56 -9.93 -1.92
N SER A 89 13.39 -10.96 -1.94
CA SER A 89 14.02 -11.44 -3.17
C SER A 89 12.98 -11.86 -4.23
N ASN A 90 11.90 -12.53 -3.81
CA ASN A 90 10.81 -12.91 -4.70
C ASN A 90 10.10 -11.68 -5.28
N ARG A 91 9.87 -10.64 -4.46
CA ARG A 91 9.25 -9.39 -4.90
C ARG A 91 10.10 -8.67 -5.95
N GLU A 92 11.42 -8.63 -5.76
CA GLU A 92 12.36 -8.06 -6.73
C GLU A 92 12.39 -8.85 -8.05
N GLN A 93 12.40 -10.18 -7.96
CA GLN A 93 12.33 -11.04 -9.14
C GLN A 93 11.02 -10.86 -9.91
N ILE A 94 9.89 -10.80 -9.22
CA ILE A 94 8.58 -10.57 -9.85
C ILE A 94 8.55 -9.19 -10.51
N LYS A 95 9.08 -8.15 -9.87
CA LYS A 95 9.16 -6.80 -10.44
C LYS A 95 9.99 -6.78 -11.73
N THR A 96 11.09 -7.51 -11.75
CA THR A 96 11.96 -7.61 -12.94
C THR A 96 11.25 -8.36 -14.07
N LYS A 97 10.69 -9.54 -13.77
CA LYS A 97 9.93 -10.33 -14.73
C LYS A 97 8.71 -9.60 -15.28
N ALA A 98 8.01 -8.82 -14.44
CA ALA A 98 6.86 -8.02 -14.87
C ALA A 98 7.27 -6.98 -15.93
N LYS A 99 8.41 -6.29 -15.73
CA LYS A 99 8.94 -5.35 -16.73
C LYS A 99 9.32 -6.05 -18.04
N GLU A 100 9.98 -7.20 -17.96
CA GLU A 100 10.33 -7.98 -19.15
C GLU A 100 9.10 -8.44 -19.93
N VAL A 101 8.04 -8.87 -19.23
CA VAL A 101 6.77 -9.27 -19.86
C VAL A 101 6.11 -8.06 -20.51
N GLU A 102 6.09 -6.90 -19.85
CA GLU A 102 5.52 -5.68 -20.38
C GLU A 102 6.27 -5.20 -21.64
N GLU A 103 7.59 -5.28 -21.67
CA GLU A 103 8.39 -4.94 -22.85
C GLU A 103 8.14 -5.89 -24.02
N LYS A 104 8.02 -7.20 -23.74
CA LYS A 104 7.66 -8.20 -24.76
C LYS A 104 6.27 -7.95 -25.32
N ASP A 105 5.30 -7.66 -24.45
CA ASP A 105 3.92 -7.35 -24.84
C ASP A 105 3.87 -6.09 -25.73
N ARG A 106 4.53 -5.00 -25.30
CA ARG A 106 4.66 -3.79 -26.13
C ARG A 106 5.31 -4.07 -27.50
N ALA A 107 6.31 -4.93 -27.56
CA ALA A 107 6.97 -5.31 -28.81
C ALA A 107 6.07 -6.15 -29.72
N LEU A 108 5.24 -7.04 -29.16
CA LEU A 108 4.24 -7.80 -29.91
C LEU A 108 3.14 -6.89 -30.45
N LEU A 109 2.58 -6.03 -29.60
CA LEU A 109 1.60 -5.02 -30.01
C LEU A 109 2.14 -4.13 -31.15
N ALA A 110 3.42 -3.74 -31.10
CA ALA A 110 4.05 -2.96 -32.16
C ALA A 110 4.22 -3.73 -33.49
N LYS A 111 4.33 -5.05 -33.46
CA LYS A 111 4.36 -5.89 -34.67
C LYS A 111 2.96 -6.08 -35.24
N GLU A 112 1.99 -6.40 -34.40
CA GLU A 112 0.58 -6.54 -34.79
C GLU A 112 0.03 -5.24 -35.40
N TYR A 113 0.47 -4.09 -34.86
CA TYR A 113 0.21 -2.78 -35.44
C TYR A 113 0.74 -2.67 -36.88
N LYS A 114 2.00 -3.09 -37.13
CA LYS A 114 2.61 -3.04 -38.47
C LYS A 114 1.92 -3.98 -39.44
N GLU A 115 1.44 -5.11 -38.96
CA GLU A 115 0.71 -6.11 -39.73
C GLU A 115 -0.77 -5.71 -39.95
N GLY A 116 -1.27 -4.67 -39.28
CA GLY A 116 -2.63 -4.17 -39.41
C GLY A 116 -3.69 -5.08 -38.77
N LEU A 117 -3.28 -6.02 -37.92
CA LEU A 117 -4.17 -6.97 -37.24
C LEU A 117 -4.88 -6.32 -36.04
N VAL A 118 -4.25 -5.32 -35.42
CA VAL A 118 -4.79 -4.58 -34.28
C VAL A 118 -5.03 -3.14 -34.69
N ALA A 119 -6.25 -2.66 -34.41
CA ALA A 119 -6.59 -1.26 -34.62
C ALA A 119 -5.68 -0.38 -33.76
N THR A 120 -4.97 0.52 -34.43
CA THR A 120 -4.26 1.60 -33.77
C THR A 120 -5.26 2.33 -32.86
N PRO A 121 -4.97 2.63 -31.58
CA PRO A 121 -5.69 3.67 -30.86
C PRO A 121 -5.26 5.02 -31.45
N ALA A 122 -5.32 5.18 -32.78
CA ALA A 122 -5.35 6.47 -33.40
C ALA A 122 -6.56 7.14 -32.80
N ARG A 123 -6.29 8.04 -31.85
CA ARG A 123 -7.16 9.07 -31.31
C ARG A 123 -8.21 9.37 -32.38
N THR A 124 -9.39 8.77 -32.29
CA THR A 124 -10.50 9.04 -33.21
C THR A 124 -11.05 10.39 -32.80
N VAL A 125 -10.24 11.44 -33.00
CA VAL A 125 -10.68 12.81 -32.92
C VAL A 125 -11.39 13.06 -34.24
N ALA A 126 -12.56 12.45 -34.41
CA ALA A 126 -13.53 12.93 -35.37
C ALA A 126 -13.90 14.34 -34.91
N LYS A 127 -13.16 15.36 -35.35
CA LYS A 127 -13.40 16.75 -34.97
C LYS A 127 -14.59 17.23 -35.78
N GLY A 128 -15.78 17.16 -35.20
CA GLY A 128 -17.03 17.59 -35.83
C GLY A 128 -18.19 17.65 -34.84
N HIS A 129 -19.33 18.15 -35.29
CA HIS A 129 -20.54 18.30 -34.46
C HIS A 129 -21.10 16.97 -33.92
N ALA A 130 -20.69 15.83 -34.50
CA ALA A 130 -21.11 14.49 -34.10
C ALA A 130 -20.00 13.70 -33.37
N ALA A 131 -18.93 14.37 -32.93
CA ALA A 131 -17.88 13.71 -32.16
C ALA A 131 -18.44 13.16 -30.85
N ALA A 132 -18.23 11.88 -30.58
CA ALA A 132 -18.51 11.33 -29.26
C ALA A 132 -17.50 11.89 -28.25
N ASN A 133 -17.97 12.25 -27.05
CA ASN A 133 -17.08 12.59 -25.95
C ASN A 133 -16.27 11.34 -25.59
N SER A 134 -14.98 11.34 -25.90
CA SER A 134 -14.05 10.29 -25.50
C SER A 134 -13.92 10.31 -23.98
N PHE A 135 -14.43 9.27 -23.32
CA PHE A 135 -14.50 9.10 -21.86
C PHE A 135 -13.13 9.22 -21.17
N ASP A 136 -12.04 8.95 -21.88
CA ASP A 136 -10.67 9.00 -21.35
C ASP A 136 -9.91 10.31 -21.64
N LYS A 137 -10.54 11.36 -22.17
CA LYS A 137 -9.85 12.66 -22.31
C LYS A 137 -9.78 13.39 -20.98
N GLN A 138 -8.61 13.37 -20.34
CA GLN A 138 -8.21 14.28 -19.25
C GLN A 138 -7.94 15.72 -19.76
N GLU A 139 -8.74 16.24 -20.68
CA GLU A 139 -8.65 17.65 -21.08
C GLU A 139 -9.67 18.43 -20.24
N PHE A 140 -9.26 18.82 -19.02
CA PHE A 140 -10.05 19.68 -18.15
C PHE A 140 -9.93 21.12 -18.65
N ASN A 141 -11.01 21.66 -19.22
CA ASN A 141 -11.08 23.07 -19.60
C ASN A 141 -11.58 23.92 -18.42
N GLU A 142 -10.98 25.09 -18.19
CA GLU A 142 -11.45 26.06 -17.20
C GLU A 142 -12.78 26.71 -17.63
N GLU A 143 -12.97 26.89 -18.94
CA GLU A 143 -14.15 27.53 -19.50
C GLU A 143 -15.30 26.53 -19.70
N PRO A 144 -16.52 26.84 -19.25
CA PRO A 144 -17.67 25.99 -19.49
C PRO A 144 -17.99 25.96 -20.98
N THR A 145 -18.27 24.77 -21.52
CA THR A 145 -18.63 24.59 -22.93
C THR A 145 -20.07 24.11 -23.04
N SER A 146 -20.87 24.76 -23.89
CA SER A 146 -22.24 24.33 -24.20
C SER A 146 -22.31 23.85 -25.64
N THR A 147 -22.70 22.59 -25.85
CA THR A 147 -22.97 22.04 -27.19
C THR A 147 -24.41 21.55 -27.25
N ALA A 148 -25.23 22.23 -28.07
CA ALA A 148 -26.65 21.97 -28.23
C ALA A 148 -27.38 21.83 -26.87
N ASN A 149 -27.79 20.60 -26.51
CA ASN A 149 -28.54 20.32 -25.28
C ASN A 149 -27.65 19.84 -24.11
N THR A 150 -26.32 19.81 -24.26
CA THR A 150 -25.40 19.34 -23.22
C THR A 150 -24.49 20.47 -22.76
N PHE A 151 -24.63 20.84 -21.49
CA PHE A 151 -23.76 21.78 -20.80
C PHE A 151 -22.63 21.01 -20.08
N GLN A 152 -21.37 21.37 -20.34
CA GLN A 152 -20.20 20.84 -19.64
C GLN A 152 -19.62 21.95 -18.75
N PRO A 153 -19.71 21.83 -17.41
CA PRO A 153 -19.13 22.82 -16.51
C PRO A 153 -17.59 22.79 -16.59
N GLY A 154 -16.97 23.97 -16.53
CA GLY A 154 -15.52 24.10 -16.43
C GLY A 154 -15.01 23.53 -15.11
N SER A 155 -13.80 22.96 -15.13
CA SER A 155 -13.13 22.46 -13.93
C SER A 155 -12.29 23.58 -13.31
N TRP A 156 -12.52 23.87 -12.02
CA TRP A 156 -11.75 24.89 -11.32
C TRP A 156 -10.32 24.37 -11.06
N MET A 157 -9.32 25.06 -11.57
CA MET A 157 -7.91 24.80 -11.24
C MET A 157 -7.40 25.88 -10.28
N PRO A 158 -6.75 25.50 -9.16
CA PRO A 158 -6.14 26.48 -8.26
C PRO A 158 -5.03 27.21 -9.01
N THR A 159 -5.18 28.52 -9.18
CA THR A 159 -4.13 29.35 -9.78
C THR A 159 -2.93 29.35 -8.84
N SER A 160 -1.78 28.87 -9.33
CA SER A 160 -0.52 29.10 -8.63
C SER A 160 -0.27 30.60 -8.70
N LYS A 161 -0.40 31.30 -7.57
CA LYS A 161 0.02 32.70 -7.48
C LYS A 161 1.47 32.79 -7.99
N LYS A 162 1.70 33.52 -9.09
CA LYS A 162 3.02 34.05 -9.39
C LYS A 162 3.33 35.11 -8.34
N ASP A 163 4.51 35.01 -7.76
CA ASP A 163 5.08 35.91 -6.75
C ASP A 163 4.97 37.40 -7.14
#